data_AF-A0A7C9CQV3-F1
#
_entry.id   AF-A0A7C9CQV3-F1
#
_cell.length_a   1.000
_cell.length_b   1.000
_cell.length_c   1.000
_cell.angle_alpha   90.00
_cell.angle_beta   90.00
_cell.angle_gamma   90.00
#
_symmetry.space_group_name_H-M   'P 1'
#
loop_
_entity.id
_entity.type
_entity.pdbx_description
1 polymer ?
#
loop_
_entity_poly.entity_id
_entity_poly.type
_entity_poly.pdbx_seq_one_letter_code
_entity_poly.pdbx_strand_id
1 'polypeptide(L)'
;MSNQSTMTSVSQSNSYDRKIHLKAFDEGKTGVKGLVDAGAEKIPSIFVRSHEDLSKDFHTCQESLAIPVIDLTHVRQRNSQGEEIIRRVIWASEKWGFFQVVNHGIPVEILDKVIEGVRMFHEQDAEVKKELYSRDDSRQVRFNSNLDLYKSRAANWRDTLYVSTVFRSELEPELLPPICRDV
;
A
#
# COMPACT_ATOMS: atom_id res chain seq x y z
N MET A 1 -3.45 10.34 47.00
CA MET A 1 -3.61 9.10 46.21
C MET A 1 -4.94 9.17 45.46
N SER A 2 -4.98 9.60 44.18
CA SER A 2 -6.21 9.50 43.33
C SER A 2 -6.04 9.76 41.81
N ASN A 3 -4.82 9.86 41.25
CA ASN A 3 -4.67 10.13 39.81
C ASN A 3 -4.38 8.89 38.93
N GLN A 4 -4.28 7.69 39.51
CA GLN A 4 -3.94 6.47 38.74
C GLN A 4 -5.17 5.74 38.20
N SER A 5 -6.33 5.87 38.84
CA SER A 5 -7.57 5.20 38.42
C SER A 5 -8.21 5.83 37.18
N THR A 6 -8.07 7.15 36.99
CA THR A 6 -8.72 7.90 35.89
C THR A 6 -7.99 7.77 34.55
N MET A 7 -6.65 7.62 34.54
CA MET A 7 -5.89 7.39 33.29
C MET A 7 -6.09 5.99 32.72
N THR A 8 -6.33 5.01 33.59
CA THR A 8 -6.54 3.60 33.19
C THR A 8 -7.93 3.40 32.55
N SER A 9 -8.95 4.13 33.02
CA SER A 9 -10.30 4.03 32.45
C SER A 9 -10.43 4.71 31.08
N VAL A 10 -9.80 5.88 30.88
CA VAL A 10 -9.82 6.63 29.61
C VAL A 10 -9.02 5.93 28.50
N SER A 11 -7.89 5.29 28.85
CA SER A 11 -7.10 4.53 27.87
C SER A 11 -7.79 3.23 27.44
N GLN A 12 -8.50 2.56 28.36
CA GLN A 12 -9.31 1.38 28.04
C GLN A 12 -10.57 1.73 27.23
N SER A 13 -11.26 2.83 27.55
CA SER A 13 -12.41 3.30 26.76
C SER A 13 -12.00 3.69 25.35
N ASN A 14 -10.92 4.46 25.18
CA ASN A 14 -10.42 4.86 23.87
C ASN A 14 -9.99 3.66 23.00
N SER A 15 -9.44 2.61 23.64
CA SER A 15 -9.05 1.36 22.95
C SER A 15 -10.27 0.54 22.52
N TYR A 16 -11.31 0.49 23.36
CA TYR A 16 -12.57 -0.16 23.05
C TYR A 16 -13.32 0.55 21.91
N ASP A 17 -13.40 1.88 21.97
CA ASP A 17 -14.03 2.73 20.95
C ASP A 17 -13.31 2.59 19.61
N ARG A 18 -11.96 2.54 19.62
CA ARG A 18 -11.17 2.28 18.42
C ARG A 18 -11.54 0.94 17.78
N LYS A 19 -11.67 -0.14 18.56
CA LYS A 19 -12.03 -1.47 18.02
C LYS A 19 -13.40 -1.47 17.37
N ILE A 20 -14.38 -0.77 17.96
CA ILE A 20 -15.71 -0.60 17.36
C ILE A 20 -15.60 0.11 16.01
N HIS A 21 -14.88 1.23 15.95
CA HIS A 21 -14.72 1.98 14.71
C HIS A 21 -13.97 1.19 13.62
N LEU A 22 -12.93 0.44 13.98
CA LEU A 22 -12.21 -0.44 13.06
C LEU A 22 -13.13 -1.52 12.50
N LYS A 23 -13.93 -2.16 13.37
CA LYS A 23 -14.88 -3.19 12.96
C LYS A 23 -15.95 -2.63 12.03
N ALA A 24 -16.55 -1.49 12.37
CA ALA A 24 -17.55 -0.83 11.53
C ALA A 24 -16.98 -0.44 10.15
N PHE A 25 -15.76 0.09 10.11
CA PHE A 25 -15.07 0.40 8.85
C PHE A 25 -14.83 -0.86 8.01
N ASP A 26 -14.36 -1.93 8.64
CA ASP A 26 -14.04 -3.19 7.96
C ASP A 26 -15.29 -3.92 7.45
N GLU A 27 -16.36 -3.95 8.24
CA GLU A 27 -17.66 -4.53 7.87
C GLU A 27 -18.34 -3.74 6.75
N GLY A 28 -18.04 -2.44 6.62
CA GLY A 28 -18.47 -1.63 5.50
C GLY A 28 -17.91 -2.12 4.15
N LYS A 29 -16.71 -2.71 4.14
CA LYS A 29 -16.04 -3.30 2.95
C LYS A 29 -15.89 -2.36 1.74
N THR A 30 -16.17 -1.07 1.90
CA THR A 30 -16.06 -0.04 0.86
C THR A 30 -14.68 0.60 0.82
N GLY A 31 -13.89 0.40 1.87
CA GLY A 31 -12.58 1.00 2.05
C GLY A 31 -12.60 2.52 2.21
N VAL A 32 -11.42 3.11 2.10
CA VAL A 32 -11.18 4.55 2.22
C VAL A 32 -11.88 5.31 1.10
N LYS A 33 -11.88 4.78 -0.14
CA LYS A 33 -12.62 5.37 -1.26
C LYS A 33 -14.10 5.51 -0.94
N GLY A 34 -14.72 4.51 -0.28
CA GLY A 34 -16.11 4.62 0.17
C GLY A 34 -16.37 5.74 1.18
N LEU A 35 -15.41 6.05 2.06
CA LEU A 35 -15.52 7.19 2.97
C LEU A 35 -15.46 8.52 2.20
N VAL A 36 -14.57 8.61 1.21
CA VAL A 36 -14.43 9.80 0.36
C VAL A 36 -15.69 10.01 -0.47
N ASP A 37 -16.19 8.96 -1.12
CA ASP A 37 -17.38 9.02 -1.99
C ASP A 37 -18.66 9.36 -1.20
N ALA A 38 -18.73 8.94 0.07
CA ALA A 38 -19.81 9.32 0.99
C ALA A 38 -19.70 10.77 1.50
N GLY A 39 -18.68 11.52 1.10
CA GLY A 39 -18.50 12.92 1.47
C GLY A 39 -18.01 13.13 2.91
N ALA A 40 -17.16 12.25 3.43
CA ALA A 40 -16.63 12.39 4.78
C ALA A 40 -15.95 13.75 5.02
N GLU A 41 -16.56 14.59 5.86
CA GLU A 41 -16.03 15.92 6.20
C GLU A 41 -14.83 15.89 7.16
N LYS A 42 -14.69 14.80 7.94
CA LYS A 42 -13.64 14.61 8.93
C LYS A 42 -12.97 13.26 8.74
N ILE A 43 -11.65 13.24 8.89
CA ILE A 43 -10.87 12.01 8.92
C ILE A 43 -11.22 11.22 10.19
N PRO A 44 -11.72 9.98 10.08
CA PRO A 44 -12.02 9.16 11.24
C PRO A 44 -10.77 8.93 12.10
N SER A 45 -10.95 8.92 13.42
CA SER A 45 -9.84 8.79 14.39
C SER A 45 -9.01 7.53 14.20
N ILE A 46 -9.53 6.49 13.54
CA ILE A 46 -8.79 5.27 13.26
C ILE A 46 -7.55 5.50 12.36
N PHE A 47 -7.57 6.54 11.52
CA PHE A 47 -6.50 6.93 10.59
C PHE A 47 -5.55 7.99 11.15
N VAL A 48 -5.91 8.64 12.27
CA VAL A 48 -5.12 9.73 12.84
C VAL A 48 -3.96 9.16 13.64
N ARG A 49 -2.73 9.49 13.24
CA ARG A 49 -1.51 9.15 13.98
C ARG A 49 -1.33 10.06 15.19
N SER A 50 -0.70 9.54 16.25
CA SER A 50 -0.35 10.36 17.41
C SER A 50 0.72 11.39 17.04
N HIS A 51 0.78 12.49 17.79
CA HIS A 51 1.82 13.50 17.60
C HIS A 51 3.23 12.92 17.76
N GLU A 52 3.42 11.99 18.70
CA GLU A 52 4.69 11.27 18.93
C GLU A 52 5.11 10.40 17.73
N ASP A 53 4.15 9.79 17.04
CA ASP A 53 4.47 8.99 15.85
C ASP A 53 4.75 9.90 14.65
N LEU A 54 4.12 11.06 14.55
CA LEU A 54 4.36 12.04 13.48
C LEU A 54 5.69 12.77 13.65
N SER A 55 6.06 13.16 14.87
CA SER A 55 7.30 13.92 15.12
C SER A 55 8.56 13.16 14.69
N LYS A 56 8.54 11.82 14.74
CA LYS A 56 9.62 10.95 14.25
C LYS A 56 9.91 11.12 12.76
N ASP A 57 8.91 11.48 11.97
CA ASP A 57 9.03 11.57 10.50
C ASP A 57 9.66 12.90 10.07
N PHE A 58 9.51 13.98 10.85
CA PHE A 58 9.95 15.33 10.49
C PHE A 58 11.43 15.60 10.73
N HIS A 59 12.15 14.71 11.41
CA HIS A 59 13.56 14.91 11.78
C HIS A 59 14.57 14.34 10.77
N THR A 60 14.14 13.75 9.65
CA THR A 60 14.99 12.92 8.79
C THR A 60 15.21 13.44 7.37
N CYS A 61 14.65 14.60 6.99
CA CYS A 61 14.82 15.10 5.62
C CYS A 61 16.12 15.91 5.49
N GLN A 62 17.17 15.31 4.93
CA GLN A 62 18.30 16.06 4.39
C GLN A 62 17.91 16.60 3.01
N GLU A 63 18.01 17.91 2.82
CA GLU A 63 17.60 18.62 1.59
C GLU A 63 18.39 18.22 0.32
N SER A 64 19.44 17.39 0.45
CA SER A 64 20.36 17.03 -0.63
C SER A 64 20.41 15.52 -0.98
N LEU A 65 19.45 14.72 -0.56
CA LEU A 65 19.43 13.28 -0.87
C LEU A 65 18.95 13.04 -2.31
N ALA A 66 19.88 12.70 -3.21
CA ALA A 66 19.56 12.26 -4.56
C ALA A 66 19.51 10.73 -4.64
N ILE A 67 18.32 10.16 -4.82
CA ILE A 67 18.13 8.71 -4.97
C ILE A 67 18.88 8.23 -6.22
N PRO A 68 19.66 7.13 -6.15
CA PRO A 68 20.37 6.60 -7.30
C PRO A 68 19.41 6.23 -8.44
N VAL A 69 19.75 6.63 -9.67
CA VAL A 69 19.05 6.23 -10.90
C VAL A 69 19.97 5.36 -11.74
N ILE A 70 19.54 4.14 -12.06
CA ILE A 70 20.33 3.14 -12.79
C ILE A 70 19.72 2.93 -14.17
N ASP A 71 20.53 3.14 -15.21
CA ASP A 71 20.17 2.88 -16.60
C ASP A 71 20.44 1.42 -16.96
N LEU A 72 19.40 0.69 -17.37
CA LEU A 72 19.47 -0.74 -17.70
C LEU A 72 19.68 -1.04 -19.19
N THR A 73 19.89 -0.03 -20.05
CA THR A 73 20.00 -0.19 -21.52
C THR A 73 20.97 -1.30 -21.93
N HIS A 74 22.11 -1.43 -21.23
CA HIS A 74 23.17 -2.38 -21.57
C HIS A 74 23.30 -3.53 -20.57
N VAL A 75 22.33 -3.72 -19.66
CA VAL A 75 22.45 -4.70 -18.55
C VAL A 75 22.62 -6.15 -19.03
N ARG A 76 22.11 -6.48 -20.22
CA ARG A 76 22.20 -7.83 -20.80
C ARG A 76 23.51 -8.07 -21.55
N GLN A 77 24.35 -7.05 -21.73
CA GLN A 77 25.61 -7.20 -22.45
C GLN A 77 26.64 -7.88 -21.54
N ARG A 78 27.33 -8.91 -22.06
CA ARG A 78 28.41 -9.62 -21.36
C ARG A 78 29.76 -8.92 -21.57
N ASN A 79 29.81 -7.63 -21.27
CA ASN A 79 30.99 -6.77 -21.41
C ASN A 79 31.13 -5.86 -20.17
N SER A 80 32.12 -4.97 -20.20
CA SER A 80 32.40 -4.04 -19.11
C SER A 80 31.21 -3.12 -18.77
N GLN A 81 30.36 -2.77 -19.73
CA GLN A 81 29.18 -1.92 -19.50
C GLN A 81 28.12 -2.66 -18.68
N GLY A 82 27.84 -3.93 -19.00
CA GLY A 82 26.92 -4.76 -18.22
C GLY A 82 27.43 -5.01 -16.80
N GLU A 83 28.72 -5.29 -16.63
CA GLU A 83 29.34 -5.45 -15.31
C GLU A 83 29.24 -4.18 -14.45
N GLU A 84 29.41 -2.99 -15.04
CA GLU A 84 29.29 -1.73 -14.33
C GLU A 84 27.88 -1.48 -13.82
N ILE A 85 26.85 -1.80 -14.62
CA ILE A 85 25.45 -1.71 -14.19
C ILE A 85 25.20 -2.63 -12.98
N ILE A 86 25.72 -3.86 -13.01
CA ILE A 86 25.60 -4.80 -11.88
C ILE A 86 26.28 -4.22 -10.62
N ARG A 87 27.49 -3.67 -10.74
CA ARG A 87 28.18 -3.01 -9.61
C ARG A 87 27.37 -1.85 -9.04
N ARG A 88 26.73 -1.04 -9.89
CA ARG A 88 25.85 0.05 -9.45
C ARG A 88 24.61 -0.45 -8.71
N VAL A 89 23.99 -1.55 -9.17
CA VAL A 89 22.85 -2.18 -8.49
C VAL A 89 23.25 -2.69 -7.11
N ILE A 90 24.38 -3.38 -7.00
CA ILE A 90 24.91 -3.87 -5.71
C ILE A 90 25.16 -2.68 -4.78
N TRP A 91 25.90 -1.66 -5.26
CA TRP A 91 26.21 -0.48 -4.47
C TRP A 91 24.96 0.25 -3.97
N ALA A 92 23.96 0.46 -4.84
CA ALA A 92 22.71 1.11 -4.46
C ALA A 92 21.91 0.27 -3.46
N SER A 93 21.90 -1.05 -3.61
CA SER A 93 21.25 -1.96 -2.66
C SER A 93 21.92 -1.91 -1.29
N GLU A 94 23.26 -1.91 -1.23
CA GLU A 94 24.01 -1.89 0.03
C GLU A 94 24.00 -0.53 0.74
N LYS A 95 24.09 0.57 -0.02
CA LYS A 95 24.24 1.93 0.54
C LYS A 95 22.92 2.64 0.74
N TRP A 96 21.95 2.39 -0.12
CA TRP A 96 20.65 3.10 -0.10
C TRP A 96 19.49 2.19 0.26
N GLY A 97 19.55 0.90 -0.08
CA GLY A 97 18.42 -0.02 0.06
C GLY A 97 17.26 0.27 -0.92
N PHE A 98 17.41 1.29 -1.78
CA PHE A 98 16.41 1.70 -2.76
C PHE A 98 17.08 2.47 -3.91
N PHE A 99 16.57 2.32 -5.13
CA PHE A 99 17.01 3.03 -6.33
C PHE A 99 15.91 3.04 -7.39
N GLN A 100 16.02 3.95 -8.35
CA GLN A 100 15.17 4.00 -9.54
C GLN A 100 15.86 3.32 -10.70
N VAL A 101 15.08 2.73 -11.61
CA VAL A 101 15.59 2.16 -12.87
C VAL A 101 14.95 2.86 -14.06
N VAL A 102 15.77 3.11 -15.09
CA VAL A 102 15.32 3.63 -16.39
C VAL A 102 15.78 2.69 -17.49
N ASN A 103 15.16 2.78 -18.67
CA ASN A 103 15.46 1.90 -19.81
C ASN A 103 15.38 0.40 -19.44
N HIS A 104 14.42 0.05 -18.59
CA HIS A 104 14.19 -1.31 -18.10
C HIS A 104 13.59 -2.26 -19.16
N GLY A 105 13.25 -1.74 -20.35
CA GLY A 105 12.75 -2.54 -21.47
C GLY A 105 11.26 -2.89 -21.40
N ILE A 106 10.52 -2.35 -20.43
CA ILE A 106 9.05 -2.46 -20.39
C ILE A 106 8.49 -1.28 -21.18
N PRO A 107 7.65 -1.50 -22.21
CA PRO A 107 7.05 -0.41 -22.98
C PRO A 107 6.22 0.50 -22.09
N VAL A 108 6.29 1.81 -22.34
CA VAL A 108 5.57 2.82 -21.55
C VAL A 108 4.06 2.61 -21.65
N GLU A 109 3.58 2.17 -22.82
CA GLU A 109 2.17 1.90 -23.07
C GLU A 109 1.62 0.81 -22.16
N ILE A 110 2.44 -0.16 -21.75
CA ILE A 110 2.05 -1.19 -20.78
C ILE A 110 1.93 -0.59 -19.37
N LEU A 111 2.87 0.27 -18.98
CA LEU A 111 2.81 0.95 -17.68
C LEU A 111 1.56 1.83 -17.57
N ASP A 112 1.23 2.58 -18.62
CA ASP A 112 0.04 3.43 -18.69
C ASP A 112 -1.24 2.60 -18.57
N LYS A 113 -1.33 1.47 -19.29
CA LYS A 113 -2.46 0.55 -19.17
C LYS A 113 -2.60 -0.03 -17.76
N VAL A 114 -1.49 -0.37 -17.08
CA VAL A 114 -1.54 -0.87 -15.68
C VAL A 114 -2.11 0.20 -14.76
N ILE A 115 -1.64 1.43 -14.88
CA ILE A 115 -2.13 2.55 -14.08
C ILE A 115 -3.62 2.79 -14.35
N GLU A 116 -4.02 2.78 -15.62
CA GLU A 116 -5.41 2.96 -16.03
C GLU A 116 -6.31 1.84 -15.52
N GLY A 117 -5.92 0.57 -15.70
CA GLY A 117 -6.70 -0.58 -15.25
C GLY A 117 -6.92 -0.57 -13.73
N VAL A 118 -5.87 -0.31 -12.95
CA VAL A 118 -6.00 -0.20 -11.48
C VAL A 118 -6.88 0.98 -11.09
N ARG A 119 -6.74 2.14 -11.75
CA ARG A 119 -7.63 3.28 -11.52
C ARG A 119 -9.08 2.93 -11.82
N MET A 120 -9.36 2.33 -12.98
CA MET A 120 -10.70 1.91 -13.38
C MET A 120 -11.30 0.93 -12.38
N PHE A 121 -10.51 -0.03 -11.87
CA PHE A 121 -10.95 -0.92 -10.80
C PHE A 121 -11.41 -0.15 -9.56
N HIS A 122 -10.63 0.84 -9.09
CA HIS A 122 -10.96 1.61 -7.89
C HIS A 122 -12.12 2.60 -8.09
N GLU A 123 -12.40 3.04 -9.31
CA GLU A 123 -13.55 3.87 -9.65
C GLU A 123 -14.86 3.10 -9.86
N GLN A 124 -14.83 1.76 -9.86
CA GLN A 124 -16.07 0.97 -9.88
C GLN A 124 -16.93 1.20 -8.64
N ASP A 125 -18.22 0.90 -8.78
CA ASP A 125 -19.18 0.88 -7.70
C ASP A 125 -18.68 0.02 -6.52
N ALA A 126 -19.00 0.49 -5.31
CA ALA A 126 -18.57 -0.18 -4.09
C ALA A 126 -19.07 -1.63 -4.02
N GLU A 127 -20.28 -1.92 -4.50
CA GLU A 127 -20.85 -3.29 -4.49
C GLU A 127 -20.03 -4.27 -5.32
N VAL A 128 -19.52 -3.86 -6.49
CA VAL A 128 -18.65 -4.70 -7.32
C VAL A 128 -17.34 -5.00 -6.59
N LYS A 129 -16.72 -3.98 -5.97
CA LYS A 129 -15.47 -4.15 -5.23
C LYS A 129 -15.65 -5.00 -3.96
N LYS A 130 -16.83 -4.97 -3.33
CA LYS A 130 -17.15 -5.76 -2.13
C LYS A 130 -17.08 -7.27 -2.37
N GLU A 131 -17.37 -7.74 -3.58
CA GLU A 131 -17.26 -9.16 -3.96
C GLU A 131 -15.83 -9.69 -3.80
N LEU A 132 -14.85 -8.82 -4.04
CA LEU A 132 -13.43 -9.11 -3.91
C LEU A 132 -12.88 -8.75 -2.52
N TYR A 133 -13.69 -8.13 -1.65
CA TYR A 133 -13.22 -7.70 -0.34
C TYR A 133 -12.86 -8.90 0.54
N SER A 134 -11.60 -8.99 0.96
CA SER A 134 -11.15 -10.06 1.83
C SER A 134 -9.91 -9.72 2.65
N ARG A 135 -9.88 -10.21 3.88
CA ARG A 135 -8.68 -10.23 4.75
C ARG A 135 -7.93 -11.56 4.74
N ASP A 136 -8.46 -12.58 4.06
CA ASP A 136 -7.81 -13.86 3.85
C ASP A 136 -6.65 -13.70 2.83
N ASP A 137 -5.42 -13.87 3.31
CA ASP A 137 -4.20 -13.71 2.53
C ASP A 137 -3.91 -14.88 1.59
N SER A 138 -4.62 -16.01 1.75
CA SER A 138 -4.54 -17.16 0.85
C SER A 138 -5.23 -16.91 -0.50
N ARG A 139 -6.14 -15.92 -0.59
CA ARG A 139 -6.80 -15.54 -1.85
C ARG A 139 -5.79 -14.87 -2.78
N GLN A 140 -5.66 -15.40 -4.01
CA GLN A 140 -4.78 -14.85 -5.04
C GLN A 140 -5.15 -13.41 -5.41
N VAL A 141 -6.44 -13.16 -5.65
CA VAL A 141 -6.97 -11.82 -5.93
C VAL A 141 -7.89 -11.41 -4.79
N ARG A 142 -7.60 -10.26 -4.19
CA ARG A 142 -8.43 -9.68 -3.13
C ARG A 142 -8.29 -8.18 -3.07
N PHE A 143 -9.36 -7.52 -2.68
CA PHE A 143 -9.38 -6.10 -2.36
C PHE A 143 -9.46 -5.95 -0.84
N ASN A 144 -8.72 -5.01 -0.25
CA ASN A 144 -9.01 -4.55 1.11
C ASN A 144 -8.37 -3.20 1.40
N SER A 145 -8.72 -2.65 2.55
CA SER A 145 -8.05 -1.49 3.13
C SER A 145 -7.23 -1.93 4.33
N ASN A 146 -5.95 -1.60 4.30
CA ASN A 146 -4.97 -1.89 5.35
C ASN A 146 -4.79 -3.39 5.64
N LEU A 147 -3.63 -3.94 5.28
CA LEU A 147 -3.26 -5.33 5.59
C LEU A 147 -3.26 -5.60 7.11
N ASP A 148 -2.84 -4.62 7.90
CA ASP A 148 -2.59 -4.68 9.33
C ASP A 148 -3.62 -3.90 10.16
N LEU A 149 -4.84 -3.69 9.63
CA LEU A 149 -5.88 -2.82 10.20
C LEU A 149 -6.06 -2.97 11.73
N TYR A 150 -6.12 -4.20 12.23
CA TYR A 150 -6.35 -4.50 13.65
C TYR A 150 -5.07 -4.56 14.51
N LYS A 151 -3.89 -4.51 13.88
CA LYS A 151 -2.59 -4.59 14.55
C LYS A 151 -1.94 -3.21 14.66
N SER A 152 -2.19 -2.34 13.68
CA SER A 152 -1.55 -1.03 13.60
C SER A 152 -2.19 0.03 14.47
N ARG A 153 -1.34 0.92 15.00
CA ARG A 153 -1.72 2.02 15.90
C ARG A 153 -2.64 3.03 15.22
N ALA A 154 -2.43 3.25 13.92
CA ALA A 154 -3.30 4.01 13.03
C ALA A 154 -3.43 3.23 11.71
N ALA A 155 -4.60 3.29 11.10
CA ALA A 155 -4.81 2.78 9.74
C ALA A 155 -4.22 3.76 8.72
N ASN A 156 -3.76 3.24 7.58
CA ASN A 156 -3.35 4.05 6.44
C ASN A 156 -4.57 4.52 5.65
N TRP A 157 -4.49 5.74 5.11
CA TRP A 157 -5.48 6.28 4.18
C TRP A 157 -5.26 5.69 2.77
N ARG A 158 -5.50 4.39 2.62
CA ARG A 158 -5.20 3.62 1.41
C ARG A 158 -6.09 2.38 1.26
N ASP A 159 -6.48 2.13 0.03
CA ASP A 159 -7.07 0.87 -0.44
C ASP A 159 -6.09 0.14 -1.37
N THR A 160 -6.18 -1.19 -1.43
CA THR A 160 -5.27 -2.01 -2.21
C THR A 160 -6.02 -3.16 -2.89
N LEU A 161 -5.81 -3.30 -4.21
CA LEU A 161 -6.04 -4.55 -4.92
C LEU A 161 -4.76 -5.40 -4.85
N TYR A 162 -4.84 -6.58 -4.23
CA TYR A 162 -3.77 -7.55 -4.16
C TYR A 162 -3.95 -8.59 -5.25
N VAL A 163 -2.86 -8.87 -5.98
CA VAL A 163 -2.72 -9.99 -6.90
C VAL A 163 -1.47 -10.76 -6.47
N SER A 164 -1.64 -11.99 -6.00
CA SER A 164 -0.57 -12.83 -5.44
C SER A 164 -0.44 -14.14 -6.20
N THR A 165 0.78 -14.40 -6.66
CA THR A 165 1.23 -15.69 -7.24
C THR A 165 2.13 -16.44 -6.26
N VAL A 166 2.21 -16.02 -4.99
CA VAL A 166 3.14 -16.59 -4.01
C VAL A 166 2.71 -18.01 -3.59
N PHE A 167 1.41 -18.24 -3.44
CA PHE A 167 0.86 -19.53 -2.99
C PHE A 167 0.51 -20.49 -4.13
N ARG A 168 0.44 -19.98 -5.36
CA ARG A 168 0.13 -20.71 -6.59
C ARG A 168 0.99 -20.14 -7.70
N SER A 169 1.77 -21.02 -8.35
CA SER A 169 2.72 -20.64 -9.40
C SER A 169 2.09 -19.91 -10.58
N GLU A 170 0.79 -20.11 -10.79
CA GLU A 170 0.02 -19.53 -11.89
C GLU A 170 -1.16 -18.72 -11.33
N LEU A 171 -1.36 -17.54 -11.89
CA LEU A 171 -2.53 -16.72 -11.64
C LEU A 171 -3.67 -17.20 -12.54
N GLU A 172 -4.78 -17.62 -11.94
CA GLU A 172 -6.02 -17.92 -12.68
C GLU A 172 -6.59 -16.59 -13.21
N PRO A 173 -6.53 -16.32 -14.54
CA PRO A 173 -6.89 -15.00 -15.08
C PRO A 173 -8.34 -14.62 -14.78
N GLU A 174 -9.23 -15.59 -14.65
CA GLU A 174 -10.64 -15.41 -14.32
C GLU A 174 -10.86 -14.76 -12.94
N LEU A 175 -9.90 -14.89 -12.03
CA LEU A 175 -9.94 -14.26 -10.70
C LEU A 175 -9.65 -12.76 -10.76
N LEU A 176 -8.98 -12.27 -11.80
CA LEU A 176 -8.74 -10.84 -11.98
C LEU A 176 -10.06 -10.13 -12.37
N PRO A 177 -10.32 -8.93 -11.83
CA PRO A 177 -11.44 -8.11 -12.27
C PRO A 177 -11.34 -7.87 -13.78
N PRO A 178 -12.41 -8.12 -14.57
CA PRO A 178 -12.37 -7.95 -16.02
C PRO A 178 -11.88 -6.57 -16.47
N ILE A 179 -12.22 -5.52 -15.69
CA ILE A 179 -11.86 -4.13 -15.98
C ILE A 179 -10.35 -3.85 -15.97
N CYS A 180 -9.57 -4.71 -15.30
CA CYS A 180 -8.11 -4.54 -15.14
C CYS A 180 -7.34 -5.83 -15.42
N ARG A 181 -7.92 -6.76 -16.18
CA ARG A 181 -7.31 -8.06 -16.48
C ARG A 181 -6.34 -8.00 -17.65
N ASP A 182 -6.75 -7.38 -18.75
CA ASP A 182 -6.08 -7.49 -20.06
C ASP A 182 -5.11 -6.33 -20.32
N VAL A 183 -4.19 -6.14 -19.38
CA VAL A 183 -3.22 -5.05 -19.39
C VAL A 183 -1.99 -5.37 -20.23
#